data_AF-A0A183AEG5-F1
#
_entry.id   AF-A0A183AEG5-F1
#
_cell.length_a   1.000
_cell.length_b   1.000
_cell.length_c   1.000
_cell.angle_alpha   90.00
_cell.angle_beta   90.00
_cell.angle_gamma   90.00
#
_symmetry.space_group_name_H-M   'P 1'
#
loop_
_entity.id
_entity.type
_entity.pdbx_description
1 polymer ?
#
loop_
_entity_poly.entity_id
_entity_poly.type
_entity_poly.pdbx_seq_one_letter_code
_entity_poly.pdbx_strand_id
1 'polypeptide(L)'
;MSTDGCVRFCDSYGLVCPPSRPEYVALGWSNERPRTMLAADCESSMEAREVLVTDGNAVTASTCIQAVARSVFQVYSPQAVPDGCVVKYGMPVQLRLANPRISNQPVYLASDNATPMSASLKANHQRVFLTTDKDSFLTHWRIEHLDPQLRLETEGCPVPVS
;
A
#
# COMPACT_ATOMS: atom_id res chain seq x y z
N MET A 1 -11.69 15.10 2.18
CA MET A 1 -10.34 15.44 2.66
C MET A 1 -10.41 15.40 4.18
N SER A 2 -9.55 14.61 4.83
CA SER A 2 -9.45 14.54 6.30
C SER A 2 -9.20 15.95 6.85
N THR A 3 -10.07 16.41 7.75
CA THR A 3 -10.08 17.79 8.27
C THR A 3 -9.09 18.01 9.41
N ASP A 4 -8.54 16.94 9.99
CA ASP A 4 -7.70 16.95 11.18
C ASP A 4 -6.29 16.39 10.93
N GLY A 5 -5.92 16.13 9.68
CA GLY A 5 -4.58 15.67 9.30
C GLY A 5 -4.26 14.24 9.73
N CYS A 6 -5.27 13.44 10.10
CA CYS A 6 -5.09 12.04 10.50
C CYS A 6 -5.64 11.08 9.44
N VAL A 7 -5.05 9.88 9.37
CA VAL A 7 -5.54 8.78 8.54
C VAL A 7 -6.85 8.26 9.14
N ARG A 8 -7.85 8.06 8.30
CA ARG A 8 -9.20 7.60 8.67
C ARG A 8 -9.61 6.39 7.85
N PHE A 9 -10.38 5.51 8.47
CA PHE A 9 -11.03 4.42 7.75
C PHE A 9 -12.02 4.99 6.72
N CYS A 10 -12.19 4.27 5.61
CA CYS A 10 -13.00 4.58 4.43
C CYS A 10 -12.49 5.75 3.55
N ASP A 11 -11.50 6.52 4.02
CA ASP A 11 -10.84 7.55 3.22
C ASP A 11 -9.80 6.96 2.25
N SER A 12 -9.48 7.73 1.20
CA SER A 12 -8.59 7.34 0.10
C SER A 12 -7.23 8.05 0.18
N TYR A 13 -6.15 7.29 0.03
CA TYR A 13 -4.77 7.77 0.16
C TYR A 13 -3.88 7.19 -0.95
N GLY A 14 -2.86 7.96 -1.36
CA GLY A 14 -1.74 7.44 -2.14
C GLY A 14 -0.61 7.03 -1.21
N LEU A 15 0.03 5.88 -1.47
CA LEU A 15 1.15 5.40 -0.66
C LEU A 15 2.47 5.78 -1.35
N VAL A 16 3.17 6.76 -0.78
CA VAL A 16 4.37 7.36 -1.39
C VAL A 16 5.62 6.89 -0.65
N CYS A 17 6.58 6.38 -1.40
CA CYS A 17 7.93 6.13 -0.91
C CYS A 17 8.81 7.38 -1.18
N PRO A 18 9.44 7.97 -0.15
CA PRO A 18 10.34 9.11 -0.35
C PRO A 18 11.55 8.72 -1.21
N PRO A 19 12.24 9.71 -1.82
CA PRO A 19 13.50 9.46 -2.52
C PRO A 19 14.57 8.98 -1.54
N SER A 20 15.66 8.42 -2.06
CA SER A 20 16.83 8.06 -1.24
C SER A 20 17.37 9.29 -0.50
N ARG A 21 17.84 9.08 0.74
CA ARG A 21 18.50 10.11 1.54
C ARG A 21 19.85 10.49 0.91
N PRO A 22 20.09 11.76 0.54
CA PRO A 22 21.34 12.16 -0.10
C PRO A 22 22.58 11.78 0.70
N GLU A 23 22.52 11.89 2.03
CA GLU A 23 23.60 11.50 2.93
C GLU A 23 23.96 10.01 2.82
N TYR A 24 22.97 9.12 2.65
CA TYR A 24 23.20 7.69 2.52
C TYR A 24 23.73 7.32 1.13
N VAL A 25 23.31 8.05 0.10
CA VAL A 25 23.84 7.89 -1.26
C VAL A 25 25.31 8.31 -1.32
N ALA A 26 25.66 9.46 -0.72
CA ALA A 26 27.04 9.95 -0.68
C ALA A 26 28.00 9.00 0.05
N LEU A 27 27.52 8.30 1.08
CA LEU A 27 28.27 7.30 1.84
C LEU A 27 28.28 5.91 1.19
N GLY A 28 27.55 5.70 0.08
CA GLY A 28 27.43 4.41 -0.60
C GLY A 28 26.57 3.36 0.13
N TRP A 29 25.75 3.78 1.11
CA TRP A 29 24.84 2.90 1.86
C TRP A 29 23.51 2.64 1.15
N SER A 30 23.18 3.44 0.14
CA SER A 30 21.96 3.28 -0.64
C SER A 30 22.18 3.73 -2.08
N ASN A 31 21.50 3.08 -3.01
CA ASN A 31 21.42 3.55 -4.39
C ASN A 31 20.53 4.80 -4.48
N GLU A 32 20.84 5.68 -5.42
CA GLU A 32 19.93 6.77 -5.77
C GLU A 32 18.61 6.21 -6.30
N ARG A 33 17.49 6.71 -5.75
CA ARG A 33 16.15 6.32 -6.16
C ARG A 33 15.21 7.52 -6.09
N PRO A 34 14.37 7.73 -7.11
CA PRO A 34 13.38 8.80 -7.08
C PRO A 34 12.28 8.51 -6.05
N ARG A 35 11.49 9.55 -5.75
CA ARG A 35 10.19 9.38 -5.10
C ARG A 35 9.31 8.47 -5.98
N THR A 36 8.61 7.54 -5.36
CA THR A 36 7.68 6.63 -6.06
C THR A 36 6.37 6.50 -5.33
N MET A 37 5.32 6.07 -6.04
CA MET A 37 4.00 5.79 -5.48
C MET A 37 3.63 4.33 -5.77
N LEU A 38 3.06 3.63 -4.78
CA LEU A 38 2.54 2.28 -4.98
C LEU A 38 1.36 2.33 -5.97
N ALA A 39 1.38 1.45 -6.97
CA ALA A 39 0.30 1.33 -7.93
C ALA A 39 0.06 -0.15 -8.30
N ALA A 40 -1.17 -0.48 -8.65
CA ALA A 40 -1.46 -1.72 -9.36
C ALA A 40 -0.67 -1.74 -10.67
N ASP A 41 0.02 -2.85 -10.94
CA ASP A 41 0.66 -3.05 -12.22
C ASP A 41 -0.42 -3.20 -13.31
N CYS A 42 -0.18 -2.63 -14.49
CA CYS A 42 -1.08 -2.79 -15.62
C CYS A 42 -0.31 -2.94 -16.94
N GLU A 43 0.99 -3.25 -16.90
CA GLU A 43 1.77 -3.47 -18.13
C GLU A 43 1.18 -4.59 -18.99
N SER A 44 0.75 -5.70 -18.38
CA SER A 44 0.03 -6.79 -19.06
C SER A 44 -1.33 -6.36 -19.64
N SER A 45 -1.96 -5.35 -19.03
CA SER A 45 -3.28 -4.84 -19.41
C SER A 45 -3.23 -3.89 -20.61
N MET A 46 -2.08 -3.26 -20.86
CA MET A 46 -1.91 -2.32 -21.98
C MET A 46 -2.02 -3.01 -23.35
N GLU A 47 -1.71 -4.31 -23.42
CA GLU A 47 -1.89 -5.13 -24.63
C GLU A 47 -3.38 -5.38 -24.95
N ALA A 48 -4.23 -5.43 -23.92
CA ALA A 48 -5.66 -5.71 -24.03
C ALA A 48 -6.53 -4.46 -24.26
N ARG A 49 -5.95 -3.26 -24.32
CA ARG A 49 -6.64 -1.94 -24.44
C ARG A 49 -7.66 -1.62 -23.34
N GLU A 50 -7.70 -2.41 -22.28
CA GLU A 50 -8.52 -2.19 -21.10
C GLU A 50 -7.62 -2.32 -19.88
N VAL A 51 -7.70 -1.39 -18.93
CA VAL A 51 -6.98 -1.46 -17.65
C VAL A 51 -7.84 -2.25 -16.68
N LEU A 52 -7.59 -3.55 -16.57
CA LEU A 52 -8.30 -4.45 -15.68
C LEU A 52 -7.34 -5.09 -14.68
N VAL A 53 -7.55 -4.78 -13.40
CA VAL A 53 -6.85 -5.37 -12.26
C VAL A 53 -7.62 -6.61 -11.82
N THR A 54 -6.96 -7.76 -11.78
CA THR A 54 -7.55 -9.05 -11.39
C THR A 54 -6.94 -9.59 -10.09
N ASP A 55 -7.49 -10.69 -9.59
CA ASP A 55 -6.88 -11.45 -8.50
C ASP A 55 -5.46 -11.90 -8.90
N GLY A 56 -4.52 -11.78 -7.95
CA GLY A 56 -3.10 -12.04 -8.17
C GLY A 56 -2.34 -10.93 -8.91
N ASN A 57 -2.97 -9.81 -9.28
CA ASN A 57 -2.29 -8.73 -10.01
C ASN A 57 -1.08 -8.20 -9.22
N ALA A 58 0.04 -7.97 -9.90
CA ALA A 58 1.23 -7.42 -9.25
C ALA A 58 1.00 -5.95 -8.83
N VAL A 59 1.84 -5.47 -7.92
CA VAL A 59 1.95 -4.04 -7.62
C VAL A 59 3.36 -3.56 -7.96
N THR A 60 3.46 -2.29 -8.34
CA THR A 60 4.71 -1.66 -8.76
C THR A 60 4.90 -0.32 -8.06
N ALA A 61 6.15 0.15 -8.05
CA ALA A 61 6.50 1.48 -7.60
C ALA A 61 6.59 2.41 -8.82
N SER A 62 5.57 3.23 -9.05
CA SER A 62 5.52 4.16 -10.17
C SER A 62 6.23 5.46 -9.83
N THR A 63 6.94 6.04 -10.81
CA THR A 63 7.45 7.42 -10.73
C THR A 63 6.37 8.47 -11.01
N CYS A 64 5.16 8.06 -11.40
CA CYS A 64 4.00 8.94 -11.48
C CYS A 64 3.43 9.16 -10.07
N ILE A 65 3.66 10.35 -9.51
CA ILE A 65 3.23 10.71 -8.15
C ILE A 65 1.82 11.32 -8.12
N GLN A 66 1.19 11.50 -9.27
CA GLN A 66 -0.19 11.97 -9.35
C GLN A 66 -1.15 10.86 -8.92
N ALA A 67 -2.18 11.21 -8.15
CA ALA A 67 -3.25 10.30 -7.80
C ALA A 67 -3.97 9.87 -9.08
N VAL A 68 -3.85 8.59 -9.43
CA VAL A 68 -4.52 7.98 -10.58
C VAL A 68 -5.33 6.76 -10.13
N ALA A 69 -6.22 6.27 -10.98
CA ALA A 69 -7.12 5.16 -10.67
C ALA A 69 -6.42 3.96 -10.01
N ARG A 70 -5.21 3.63 -10.47
CA ARG A 70 -4.42 2.47 -10.02
C ARG A 70 -3.51 2.71 -8.81
N SER A 71 -3.39 3.94 -8.30
CA SER A 71 -2.43 4.30 -7.25
C SER A 71 -3.06 4.81 -5.95
N VAL A 72 -4.39 4.85 -5.90
CA VAL A 72 -5.15 5.32 -4.74
C VAL A 72 -5.81 4.13 -4.04
N PHE A 73 -5.58 4.04 -2.73
CA PHE A 73 -6.10 2.99 -1.88
C PHE A 73 -7.02 3.56 -0.80
N GLN A 74 -8.17 2.93 -0.59
CA GLN A 74 -9.00 3.15 0.58
C GLN A 74 -8.51 2.29 1.75
N VAL A 75 -8.49 2.87 2.95
CA VAL A 75 -8.10 2.17 4.17
C VAL A 75 -9.35 1.61 4.85
N TYR A 76 -9.43 0.30 5.03
CA TYR A 76 -10.53 -0.38 5.71
C TYR A 76 -10.05 -1.05 6.99
N SER A 77 -10.97 -1.24 7.93
CA SER A 77 -10.72 -2.08 9.09
C SER A 77 -11.15 -3.51 8.76
N PRO A 78 -10.32 -4.53 9.07
CA PRO A 78 -10.75 -5.93 8.96
C PRO A 78 -11.81 -6.31 10.00
N GLN A 79 -12.04 -5.46 11.00
CA GLN A 79 -13.04 -5.62 12.05
C GLN A 79 -14.09 -4.52 11.96
N ALA A 80 -15.30 -4.77 12.48
CA ALA A 80 -16.33 -3.74 12.54
C ALA A 80 -15.89 -2.57 13.44
N VAL A 81 -15.78 -1.39 12.84
CA VAL A 81 -15.49 -0.12 13.53
C VAL A 81 -16.52 0.93 13.09
N PRO A 82 -16.80 1.94 13.92
CA PRO A 82 -17.66 3.05 13.50
C PRO A 82 -17.11 3.80 12.29
N ASP A 83 -18.01 4.34 11.48
CA ASP A 83 -17.64 5.14 10.31
C ASP A 83 -16.79 6.36 10.69
N GLY A 84 -15.80 6.66 9.86
CA GLY A 84 -14.90 7.80 10.05
C GLY A 84 -13.94 7.64 11.22
N CYS A 85 -13.82 6.46 11.82
CA CYS A 85 -12.86 6.20 12.89
C CYS A 85 -11.42 6.49 12.42
N VAL A 86 -10.65 7.15 13.29
CA VAL A 86 -9.25 7.49 13.05
C VAL A 86 -8.39 6.24 13.20
N VAL A 87 -7.51 5.99 12.23
CA VAL A 87 -6.55 4.90 12.28
C VAL A 87 -5.47 5.24 13.29
N LYS A 88 -5.14 4.28 14.15
CA LYS A 88 -4.09 4.40 15.16
C LYS A 88 -2.94 3.44 14.86
N TYR A 89 -1.74 3.79 15.31
CA TYR A 89 -0.58 2.90 15.21
C TYR A 89 -0.87 1.55 15.88
N GLY A 90 -0.39 0.47 15.26
CA GLY A 90 -0.58 -0.90 15.71
C GLY A 90 -1.94 -1.53 15.36
N MET A 91 -2.95 -0.74 14.94
CA MET A 91 -4.23 -1.28 14.49
C MET A 91 -4.10 -2.02 13.15
N PRO A 92 -4.77 -3.18 12.99
CA PRO A 92 -4.81 -3.85 11.71
C PRO A 92 -5.68 -3.06 10.71
N VAL A 93 -5.20 -2.96 9.48
CA VAL A 93 -5.89 -2.28 8.37
C VAL A 93 -5.84 -3.14 7.11
N GLN A 94 -6.75 -2.89 6.18
CA GLN A 94 -6.74 -3.43 4.84
C GLN A 94 -6.67 -2.29 3.83
N LEU A 95 -5.92 -2.49 2.74
CA LEU A 95 -5.72 -1.47 1.71
C LEU A 95 -6.41 -1.92 0.44
N ARG A 96 -7.58 -1.35 0.16
CA ARG A 96 -8.39 -1.68 -1.02
C ARG A 96 -8.15 -0.67 -2.12
N LEU A 97 -8.03 -1.10 -3.37
CA LEU A 97 -7.96 -0.18 -4.50
C LEU A 97 -9.25 0.68 -4.56
N ALA A 98 -9.10 2.00 -4.60
CA ALA A 98 -10.22 2.92 -4.42
C ALA A 98 -11.13 3.02 -5.63
N ASN A 99 -10.58 2.87 -6.85
CA ASN A 99 -11.36 3.02 -8.08
C ASN A 99 -12.05 1.69 -8.45
N PRO A 100 -13.39 1.61 -8.41
CA PRO A 100 -14.12 0.38 -8.73
C PRO A 100 -14.22 0.10 -10.24
N ARG A 101 -13.78 1.02 -11.10
CA ARG A 101 -13.89 0.86 -12.57
C ARG A 101 -12.72 0.10 -13.19
N ILE A 102 -11.66 -0.13 -12.42
CA ILE A 102 -10.46 -0.83 -12.91
C ILE A 102 -10.35 -2.25 -12.36
N SER A 103 -11.41 -2.78 -11.75
CA SER A 103 -11.54 -4.18 -11.36
C SER A 103 -13.01 -4.56 -11.27
N ASN A 104 -13.35 -5.81 -11.64
CA ASN A 104 -14.72 -6.32 -11.53
C ASN A 104 -15.15 -6.57 -10.08
N GLN A 105 -14.19 -6.68 -9.16
CA GLN A 105 -14.41 -6.95 -7.74
C GLN A 105 -13.50 -6.05 -6.89
N PRO A 106 -13.83 -5.81 -5.62
CA PRO A 106 -12.90 -5.19 -4.67
C PRO A 106 -11.59 -5.99 -4.61
N VAL A 107 -10.46 -5.31 -4.83
CA VAL A 107 -9.13 -5.91 -4.69
C VAL A 107 -8.35 -5.25 -3.57
N TYR A 108 -7.64 -6.04 -2.78
CA TYR A 108 -6.92 -5.66 -1.57
C TYR A 108 -5.44 -5.96 -1.71
N LEU A 109 -4.59 -5.08 -1.17
CA LEU A 109 -3.16 -5.33 -1.08
C LEU A 109 -2.92 -6.52 -0.16
N ALA A 110 -2.18 -7.50 -0.64
CA ALA A 110 -1.79 -8.69 0.09
C ALA A 110 -0.31 -8.99 -0.09
N SER A 111 0.23 -9.76 0.83
CA SER A 111 1.60 -10.26 0.77
C SER A 111 1.65 -11.67 1.32
N ASP A 112 2.41 -12.55 0.67
CA ASP A 112 2.56 -13.96 1.07
C ASP A 112 4.02 -14.38 1.02
N ASN A 113 4.40 -15.32 1.88
CA ASN A 113 5.75 -15.82 2.03
C ASN A 113 6.34 -16.25 0.68
N ALA A 114 7.59 -15.86 0.45
CA ALA A 114 8.30 -16.24 -0.77
C ALA A 114 8.51 -17.75 -0.80
N THR A 115 7.91 -18.42 -1.79
CA THR A 115 8.26 -19.78 -2.19
C THR A 115 8.96 -19.72 -3.54
N PRO A 116 9.70 -20.76 -3.97
CA PRO A 116 10.32 -20.79 -5.29
C PRO A 116 9.35 -20.52 -6.45
N MET A 117 8.04 -20.76 -6.25
CA MET A 117 6.98 -20.50 -7.24
C MET A 117 6.25 -19.16 -7.05
N SER A 118 6.41 -18.50 -5.90
CA SER A 118 5.68 -17.26 -5.54
C SER A 118 6.59 -16.06 -5.27
N ALA A 119 7.91 -16.22 -5.36
CA ALA A 119 8.86 -15.15 -5.08
C ALA A 119 8.79 -14.02 -6.12
N SER A 120 9.12 -12.80 -5.69
CA SER A 120 9.15 -11.65 -6.59
C SER A 120 10.14 -11.85 -7.74
N LEU A 121 9.69 -11.54 -8.96
CA LEU A 121 10.44 -11.73 -10.22
C LEU A 121 11.85 -11.11 -10.22
N LYS A 122 12.09 -10.08 -9.41
CA LYS A 122 13.32 -9.29 -9.43
C LYS A 122 14.33 -9.62 -8.33
N ALA A 123 13.90 -10.17 -7.19
CA ALA A 123 14.75 -10.18 -5.99
C ALA A 123 14.54 -11.37 -5.03
N ASN A 124 13.74 -12.38 -5.38
CA ASN A 124 13.37 -13.48 -4.47
C ASN A 124 12.76 -13.04 -3.12
N HIS A 125 12.40 -11.77 -2.98
CA HIS A 125 11.70 -11.24 -1.81
C HIS A 125 10.22 -11.63 -1.83
N GLN A 126 9.59 -11.50 -0.66
CA GLN A 126 8.17 -11.68 -0.45
C GLN A 126 7.37 -10.90 -1.50
N ARG A 127 6.39 -11.57 -2.13
CA ARG A 127 5.58 -10.97 -3.18
C ARG A 127 4.47 -10.15 -2.55
N VAL A 128 4.31 -8.92 -3.04
CA VAL A 128 3.14 -8.09 -2.79
C VAL A 128 2.26 -8.11 -4.05
N PHE A 129 0.96 -8.29 -3.87
CA PHE A 129 -0.01 -8.45 -4.96
C PHE A 129 -1.38 -7.92 -4.53
N LEU A 130 -2.33 -7.91 -5.47
CA LEU A 130 -3.72 -7.57 -5.23
C LEU A 130 -4.56 -8.84 -5.27
N THR A 131 -5.47 -9.00 -4.30
CA THR A 131 -6.36 -10.16 -4.21
C THR A 131 -7.80 -9.77 -3.98
N THR A 132 -8.75 -10.57 -4.47
CA THR A 132 -10.18 -10.40 -4.19
C THR A 132 -10.61 -11.02 -2.85
N ASP A 133 -9.75 -11.82 -2.22
CA ASP A 133 -10.04 -12.44 -0.92
C ASP A 133 -9.88 -11.45 0.24
N LYS A 134 -10.98 -10.75 0.55
CA LYS A 134 -11.03 -9.78 1.65
C LYS A 134 -10.87 -10.41 3.04
N ASP A 135 -11.15 -11.70 3.18
CA ASP A 135 -11.18 -12.37 4.50
C ASP A 135 -9.83 -13.03 4.81
N SER A 136 -8.93 -13.08 3.82
CA SER A 136 -7.55 -13.52 4.00
C SER A 136 -6.77 -12.64 4.97
N PHE A 137 -6.10 -13.27 5.92
CA PHE A 137 -5.13 -12.60 6.81
C PHE A 137 -3.98 -11.95 6.04
N LEU A 138 -3.68 -12.42 4.82
CA LEU A 138 -2.62 -11.86 3.97
C LEU A 138 -2.90 -10.41 3.55
N THR A 139 -4.15 -9.95 3.66
CA THR A 139 -4.56 -8.56 3.38
C THR A 139 -4.42 -7.63 4.57
N HIS A 140 -4.02 -8.15 5.74
CA HIS A 140 -3.92 -7.38 6.97
C HIS A 140 -2.54 -6.72 7.06
N TRP A 141 -2.55 -5.39 7.14
CA TRP A 141 -1.37 -4.56 7.32
C TRP A 141 -1.44 -3.85 8.68
N ARG A 142 -0.31 -3.35 9.14
CA ARG A 142 -0.26 -2.41 10.27
C ARG A 142 0.53 -1.19 9.86
N ILE A 143 0.09 -0.05 10.37
CA ILE A 143 0.88 1.18 10.28
C ILE A 143 1.65 1.30 11.58
N GLU A 144 2.96 1.45 11.47
CA GLU A 144 3.90 1.53 12.57
C GLU A 144 4.68 2.84 12.49
N HIS A 145 5.17 3.33 13.62
CA HIS A 145 6.08 4.46 13.61
C HIS A 145 7.39 4.11 12.88
N LEU A 146 7.92 5.08 12.11
CA LEU A 146 9.12 4.88 11.29
C LEU A 146 10.34 4.53 12.16
N ASP A 147 10.52 5.29 13.24
CA ASP A 147 11.54 5.01 14.25
C ASP A 147 11.10 3.83 15.13
N PRO A 148 11.82 2.69 15.11
CA PRO A 148 11.51 1.52 15.94
C PRO A 148 11.51 1.82 17.44
N GLN A 149 12.31 2.79 17.90
CA GLN A 149 12.41 3.13 19.31
C GLN A 149 11.16 3.82 19.83
N LEU A 150 10.35 4.42 18.95
CA LEU A 150 9.14 5.18 19.30
C LEU A 150 7.85 4.37 19.13
N ARG A 151 7.93 3.12 18.64
CA ARG A 151 6.73 2.32 18.31
C ARG A 151 5.89 1.99 19.53
N LEU A 152 6.55 1.71 20.66
CA LEU A 152 5.85 1.38 21.90
C LEU A 152 5.13 2.61 22.48
N GLU A 153 5.79 3.76 22.45
CA GLU A 153 5.26 5.02 22.99
C GLU A 153 4.13 5.61 22.14
N THR A 154 4.11 5.29 20.84
CA THR A 154 3.12 5.79 19.89
C THR A 154 1.98 4.80 19.63
N GLU A 155 2.01 3.61 20.24
CA GLU A 155 0.95 2.61 20.09
C GLU A 155 -0.41 3.21 20.53
N GLY A 156 -1.44 3.06 19.68
CA GLY A 156 -2.75 3.63 19.94
C GLY A 156 -2.89 5.14 19.70
N CYS A 157 -1.82 5.85 19.33
CA CYS A 157 -1.90 7.24 18.87
C CYS A 157 -2.42 7.32 17.43
N PRO A 158 -3.15 8.40 17.05
CA PRO A 158 -3.55 8.66 15.67
C PRO A 158 -2.38 8.67 14.69
N VAL A 159 -2.57 8.06 13.52
CA VAL A 159 -1.59 8.11 12.43
C VAL A 159 -1.75 9.44 11.67
N PRO A 160 -0.71 10.28 11.59
CA PRO A 160 -0.76 11.52 10.82
C PRO A 160 -0.64 11.26 9.31
N VAL A 161 -1.26 12.13 8.51
CA VAL A 161 -1.06 12.21 7.05
C VAL A 161 0.16 13.11 6.79
N SER A 162 1.06 12.67 5.90
CA SER A 162 2.30 13.36 5.52
C SER A 162 2.27 13.93 4.11
#